data_AF-A0A392MTW7-F1
#
_entry.id   AF-A0A392MTW7-F1
#
_cell.length_a   1.000
_cell.length_b   1.000
_cell.length_c   1.000
_cell.angle_alpha   90.00
_cell.angle_beta   90.00
_cell.angle_gamma   90.00
#
_symmetry.space_group_name_H-M   'P 1'
#
loop_
_entity.id
_entity.type
_entity.pdbx_description
1 polymer ?
#
loop_
_entity_poly.entity_id
_entity_poly.type
_entity_poly.pdbx_seq_one_letter_code
_entity_poly.pdbx_strand_id
1 'polypeptide(L)'
;MSLFRFKMWWMTQRMGTCGQEIPIETQFLLIEAHNGCDFDGEEDRDGSTYAVLLPLLEGDFRAVLQGNDQNEIEICVESGCPDVEEFDGTHLVFIGAGSDPYEVITNAVKTVEKHLKTFCHRERKKVNIFLPSLKQKFHGLVES
;
A
#
# COMPACT_ATOMS: atom_id res chain seq x y z
N MET A 1 -17.83 -14.63 -9.34
CA MET A 1 -18.00 -13.39 -10.14
C MET A 1 -16.65 -12.71 -10.27
N SER A 2 -15.96 -12.84 -11.41
CA SER A 2 -14.72 -12.10 -11.68
C SER A 2 -15.00 -11.03 -12.73
N LEU A 3 -15.15 -9.78 -12.27
CA LEU A 3 -15.09 -8.62 -13.16
C LEU A 3 -13.63 -8.31 -13.40
N PHE A 4 -13.21 -8.41 -14.67
CA PHE A 4 -11.89 -8.00 -15.14
C PHE A 4 -11.52 -6.60 -14.61
N ARG A 5 -10.61 -6.51 -13.62
CA ARG A 5 -10.00 -5.25 -13.21
C ARG A 5 -8.97 -4.84 -14.27
N PHE A 6 -9.44 -4.10 -15.27
CA PHE A 6 -8.63 -3.46 -16.31
C PHE A 6 -7.79 -2.30 -15.73
N LYS A 7 -6.78 -2.62 -14.91
CA LYS A 7 -5.65 -1.71 -14.62
C LYS A 7 -4.49 -2.47 -13.94
N MET A 8 -3.96 -3.49 -14.61
CA MET A 8 -3.01 -4.46 -14.01
C MET A 8 -1.65 -3.88 -13.57
N TRP A 9 -1.30 -2.63 -13.91
CA TRP A 9 0.09 -2.16 -13.77
C TRP A 9 0.27 -0.78 -13.11
N TRP A 10 -0.82 -0.10 -12.70
CA TRP A 10 -0.73 1.26 -12.19
C TRP A 10 -1.68 1.47 -11.00
N MET A 11 -1.12 1.72 -9.82
CA MET A 11 -1.86 2.31 -8.70
C MET A 11 -2.34 3.69 -9.13
N THR A 12 -3.63 3.99 -8.97
CA THR A 12 -4.14 5.35 -9.17
C THR A 12 -4.00 6.10 -7.85
N GLN A 13 -3.09 7.06 -7.80
CA GLN A 13 -2.93 7.91 -6.62
C GLN A 13 -4.21 8.72 -6.38
N ARG A 14 -4.62 8.81 -5.11
CA ARG A 14 -5.70 9.65 -4.63
C ARG A 14 -5.20 10.42 -3.41
N MET A 15 -5.65 11.65 -3.27
CA MET A 15 -5.40 12.52 -2.13
C MET A 15 -6.74 12.94 -1.56
N GLY A 16 -6.81 12.99 -0.24
CA GLY A 16 -8.01 13.33 0.50
C GLY A 16 -7.66 13.70 1.93
N THR A 17 -8.61 14.31 2.63
CA THR A 17 -8.42 14.79 4.01
C THR A 17 -9.28 14.04 5.02
N CYS A 18 -10.07 13.06 4.57
CA CYS A 18 -10.97 12.30 5.42
C CYS A 18 -10.99 10.81 5.04
N GLY A 19 -11.27 9.94 6.02
CA GLY A 19 -11.25 8.49 5.89
C GLY A 19 -12.24 7.95 4.86
N GLN A 20 -13.43 8.55 4.74
CA GLN A 20 -14.46 8.17 3.76
C GLN A 20 -13.98 8.32 2.29
N GLU A 21 -12.96 9.13 2.03
CA GLU A 21 -12.40 9.33 0.68
C GLU A 21 -11.39 8.24 0.29
N ILE A 22 -11.02 7.34 1.20
CA ILE A 22 -10.07 6.26 0.94
C ILE A 22 -10.69 5.28 -0.07
N PRO A 23 -10.10 5.11 -1.27
CA PRO A 23 -10.64 4.21 -2.28
C PRO A 23 -10.68 2.76 -1.82
N ILE A 24 -11.69 2.03 -2.30
CA ILE A 24 -11.78 0.57 -2.15
C ILE A 24 -10.53 -0.10 -2.75
N GLU A 25 -10.02 -1.11 -2.04
CA GLU A 25 -8.79 -1.85 -2.35
C GLU A 25 -7.49 -1.02 -2.32
N THR A 26 -7.37 -0.06 -1.40
CA THR A 26 -6.14 0.73 -1.22
C THR A 26 -5.02 -0.16 -0.66
N GLN A 27 -3.89 -0.25 -1.37
CA GLN A 27 -2.74 -1.12 -1.04
C GLN A 27 -1.58 -0.36 -0.36
N PHE A 28 -1.70 0.95 -0.23
CA PHE A 28 -0.72 1.83 0.38
C PHE A 28 -1.39 3.14 0.74
N LEU A 29 -1.23 3.58 1.99
CA LEU A 29 -1.77 4.85 2.48
C LEU A 29 -0.68 5.60 3.25
N LEU A 30 -0.49 6.88 2.91
CA LEU A 30 0.36 7.81 3.65
C LEU A 30 -0.56 8.87 4.28
N ILE A 31 -0.45 9.03 5.59
CA ILE A 31 -1.20 10.01 6.37
C ILE A 31 -0.23 11.08 6.84
N GLU A 32 -0.55 12.34 6.58
CA GLU A 32 0.11 13.49 7.20
C GLU A 32 -0.73 13.94 8.39
N ALA A 33 -0.17 13.87 9.58
CA ALA A 33 -0.73 14.40 10.81
C ALA A 33 0.00 15.70 11.15
N HIS A 34 -0.74 16.81 11.18
CA HIS A 34 -0.23 18.08 11.67
C HIS A 34 -0.28 18.06 13.21
N ASN A 35 0.87 18.29 13.85
CA ASN A 35 0.94 18.52 15.29
C ASN A 35 0.41 19.93 15.61
N GLY A 36 -0.89 20.12 15.47
CA GLY A 36 -1.58 21.36 15.79
C GLY A 36 -2.82 21.05 16.59
N CYS A 37 -2.65 20.70 17.87
CA CYS A 37 -3.73 20.81 18.84
C CYS A 37 -3.57 22.13 19.59
N ASP A 38 -4.62 22.93 19.50
CA ASP A 38 -4.90 24.16 20.25
C ASP A 38 -5.10 23.90 21.76
N PHE A 39 -4.16 23.22 22.41
CA PHE A 39 -4.13 23.05 23.85
C PHE A 39 -2.77 23.49 24.39
N ASP A 40 -2.80 24.63 25.10
CA ASP A 40 -1.72 25.24 25.86
C ASP A 40 -0.49 25.68 25.07
N GLY A 41 -0.60 26.86 24.44
CA GLY A 41 0.29 27.99 24.74
C GLY A 41 1.81 27.85 24.55
N GLU A 42 2.31 26.81 23.89
CA GLU A 42 3.71 26.75 23.44
C GLU A 42 3.77 26.76 21.91
N GLU A 43 4.18 27.91 21.38
CA GLU A 43 4.89 27.98 20.11
C GLU A 43 6.07 27.01 20.17
N ASP A 44 6.06 25.93 19.38
CA ASP A 44 7.23 25.24 18.81
C ASP A 44 6.99 23.73 18.62
N ARG A 45 6.61 23.37 17.38
CA ARG A 45 7.34 22.41 16.54
C ARG A 45 6.63 22.28 15.18
N ASP A 46 7.10 23.07 14.23
CA ASP A 46 6.79 23.01 12.80
C ASP A 46 7.24 21.67 12.18
N GLY A 47 6.54 20.59 12.54
CA GLY A 47 6.89 19.24 12.11
C GLY A 47 5.64 18.40 11.92
N SER A 48 5.25 18.21 10.67
CA SER A 48 4.29 17.17 10.29
C SER A 48 4.83 15.79 10.68
N THR A 49 3.97 14.96 11.24
CA THR A 49 4.25 13.54 11.46
C THR A 49 3.58 12.74 10.36
N TYR A 50 4.32 11.86 9.71
CA TYR A 50 3.82 11.00 8.65
C TYR A 50 3.64 9.57 9.16
N ALA A 51 2.52 8.95 8.82
CA ALA A 51 2.26 7.54 9.08
C ALA A 51 2.00 6.79 7.77
N VAL A 52 2.70 5.68 7.55
CA VAL A 52 2.47 4.75 6.45
C VAL A 52 1.66 3.57 6.98
N LEU A 53 0.54 3.28 6.33
CA LEU A 53 -0.20 2.03 6.48
C LEU A 53 0.06 1.19 5.22
N LEU A 54 0.63 0.00 5.43
CA LEU A 54 0.98 -0.93 4.37
C LEU A 54 0.27 -2.27 4.62
N PRO A 55 -0.86 -2.51 3.92
CA PRO A 55 -1.52 -3.81 3.91
C PRO A 55 -0.60 -4.92 3.42
N LEU A 56 -0.70 -6.07 4.07
CA LEU A 56 0.20 -7.21 3.91
C LEU A 56 -0.53 -8.40 3.27
N LEU A 57 0.28 -9.36 2.83
CA LEU A 57 -0.19 -10.69 2.48
C LEU A 57 0.10 -11.63 3.66
N GLU A 58 -0.88 -12.42 4.04
CA GLU A 58 -0.75 -13.47 5.05
C GLU A 58 -1.33 -14.77 4.48
N GLY A 59 -0.46 -15.72 4.14
CA GLY A 59 -0.85 -16.91 3.37
C GLY A 59 -1.41 -16.52 2.00
N ASP A 60 -2.59 -17.05 1.67
CA ASP A 60 -3.32 -16.78 0.43
C ASP A 60 -4.23 -15.55 0.53
N PHE A 61 -4.23 -14.85 1.67
CA PHE A 61 -5.08 -13.71 1.92
C PHE A 61 -4.34 -12.40 1.71
N ARG A 62 -5.04 -11.44 1.14
CA ARG A 62 -4.56 -10.08 0.95
C ARG A 62 -5.38 -9.11 1.80
N ALA A 63 -4.68 -8.32 2.60
CA ALA A 63 -5.28 -7.15 3.22
C ALA A 63 -5.35 -5.98 2.23
N VAL A 64 -6.41 -5.19 2.34
CA VAL A 64 -6.58 -3.90 1.68
C VAL A 64 -7.26 -2.91 2.62
N LEU A 65 -7.15 -1.62 2.31
CA LEU A 65 -7.84 -0.55 3.04
C LEU A 65 -8.97 0.03 2.21
N GLN A 66 -9.99 0.55 2.89
CA GLN A 66 -11.04 1.37 2.31
C GLN A 66 -11.61 2.33 3.35
N GLY A 67 -12.29 3.38 2.91
CA GLY A 67 -13.08 4.25 3.76
C GLY A 67 -14.51 3.73 3.95
N ASN A 68 -15.20 4.24 4.97
CA ASN A 68 -16.64 4.01 5.18
C ASN A 68 -17.42 5.32 5.41
N ASP A 69 -18.75 5.22 5.47
CA ASP A 69 -19.66 6.36 5.65
C ASP A 69 -19.50 7.03 7.03
N GLN A 70 -18.83 6.38 7.97
CA GLN A 70 -18.49 6.87 9.30
C GLN A 70 -17.14 7.60 9.35
N ASN A 71 -16.48 7.79 8.20
CA ASN A 71 -15.19 8.44 8.10
C ASN A 71 -14.04 7.65 8.77
N GLU A 72 -14.17 6.33 8.84
CA GLU A 72 -13.18 5.42 9.42
C GLU A 72 -12.39 4.69 8.33
N ILE A 73 -11.24 4.13 8.72
CA ILE A 73 -10.45 3.25 7.87
C ILE A 73 -10.84 1.81 8.18
N GLU A 74 -11.30 1.08 7.18
CA GLU A 74 -11.59 -0.34 7.27
C GLU A 74 -10.44 -1.17 6.68
N ILE A 75 -10.13 -2.28 7.36
CA ILE A 75 -9.22 -3.30 6.85
C ILE A 75 -10.08 -4.44 6.30
N CYS A 76 -9.98 -4.70 5.00
CA CYS A 76 -10.65 -5.81 4.36
C CYS A 76 -9.65 -6.90 4.02
N VAL A 77 -10.06 -8.16 4.16
CA VAL A 77 -9.24 -9.32 3.87
C VAL A 77 -9.90 -10.13 2.77
N GLU A 78 -9.16 -10.43 1.71
CA GLU A 78 -9.66 -11.13 0.54
C GLU A 78 -8.81 -12.37 0.26
N SER A 79 -9.45 -13.55 0.18
CA SER A 79 -8.82 -14.81 -0.24
C SER A 79 -8.77 -14.97 -1.76
N GLY A 80 -9.64 -14.26 -2.49
CA GLY A 80 -9.88 -14.50 -3.92
C GLY A 80 -10.57 -15.83 -4.25
N CYS A 81 -10.95 -16.63 -3.24
CA CYS A 81 -11.60 -17.93 -3.38
C CYS A 81 -13.00 -17.89 -2.74
N PRO A 82 -14.08 -18.14 -3.48
CA PRO A 82 -15.44 -18.09 -2.94
C PRO A 82 -15.74 -19.23 -1.95
N ASP A 83 -14.95 -20.31 -1.94
CA ASP A 83 -15.10 -21.44 -1.01
C ASP A 83 -14.42 -21.19 0.34
N VAL A 84 -13.71 -20.07 0.48
CA VAL A 84 -13.00 -19.69 1.71
C VAL A 84 -13.83 -18.63 2.44
N GLU A 85 -14.45 -19.03 3.55
CA GLU A 85 -15.32 -18.17 4.36
C GLU A 85 -14.68 -17.68 5.66
N GLU A 86 -13.50 -18.22 6.01
CA GLU A 86 -12.82 -17.93 7.28
C GLU A 86 -11.39 -17.43 7.03
N PHE A 87 -10.93 -16.56 7.94
CA PHE A 87 -9.57 -16.06 7.99
C PHE A 87 -9.06 -16.12 9.43
N ASP A 88 -7.90 -16.76 9.63
CA ASP A 88 -7.21 -16.88 10.93
C ASP A 88 -5.77 -16.36 10.79
N GLY A 89 -5.64 -15.04 10.65
CA GLY A 89 -4.35 -14.37 10.59
C GLY A 89 -4.32 -13.13 11.47
N THR A 90 -3.12 -12.65 11.76
CA THR A 90 -2.88 -11.58 12.76
C THR A 90 -2.03 -10.43 12.22
N HIS A 91 -1.47 -10.56 11.02
CA HIS A 91 -0.52 -9.62 10.42
C HIS A 91 -1.10 -9.01 9.13
N LEU A 92 -2.14 -8.18 9.29
CA LEU A 92 -2.87 -7.61 8.15
C LEU A 92 -2.26 -6.31 7.63
N VAL A 93 -1.81 -5.42 8.52
CA VAL A 93 -1.34 -4.09 8.14
C VAL A 93 -0.10 -3.75 8.96
N PHE A 94 0.97 -3.34 8.27
CA PHE A 94 2.11 -2.69 8.90
C PHE A 94 1.85 -1.20 9.05
N ILE A 95 2.16 -0.64 10.22
CA ILE A 95 2.09 0.80 10.48
C ILE A 95 3.48 1.30 10.89
N GLY A 96 3.98 2.33 10.21
CA GLY A 96 5.21 3.02 10.57
C GLY A 96 5.01 4.52 10.60
N ALA A 97 5.67 5.24 11.50
CA ALA A 97 5.55 6.68 11.62
C ALA A 97 6.91 7.38 11.75
N GLY A 98 6.99 8.65 11.37
CA GLY A 98 8.20 9.47 11.45
C GLY A 98 8.02 10.85 10.83
N SER A 99 9.05 11.69 10.92
CA SER A 99 9.01 13.09 10.48
C SER A 99 9.32 13.31 9.00
N ASP A 100 10.02 12.37 8.35
CA ASP A 100 10.30 12.42 6.92
C ASP A 100 9.49 11.34 6.18
N PRO A 101 8.61 11.71 5.23
CA PRO A 101 7.73 10.75 4.57
C PRO A 101 8.50 9.73 3.72
N TYR A 102 9.63 10.10 3.13
CA TYR A 102 10.42 9.21 2.29
C TYR A 102 11.18 8.17 3.12
N GLU A 103 11.72 8.58 4.27
CA GLU A 103 12.35 7.67 5.22
C GLU A 103 11.33 6.71 5.81
N VAL A 104 10.15 7.20 6.21
CA VAL A 104 9.08 6.34 6.77
C VAL A 104 8.66 5.27 5.75
N ILE A 105 8.44 5.65 4.49
CA ILE A 105 8.12 4.70 3.41
C ILE A 105 9.25 3.69 3.23
N THR A 106 10.48 4.17 3.14
CA THR A 106 11.67 3.32 2.92
C THR A 106 11.84 2.32 4.06
N ASN A 107 11.67 2.76 5.30
CA ASN A 107 11.83 1.95 6.49
C ASN A 107 10.67 0.96 6.66
N ALA A 108 9.44 1.35 6.31
CA ALA A 108 8.29 0.44 6.27
C ALA A 108 8.56 -0.74 5.33
N VAL A 109 8.93 -0.47 4.08
CA VAL A 109 9.23 -1.52 3.09
C VAL A 109 10.38 -2.42 3.55
N LYS A 110 11.47 -1.84 4.08
CA LYS A 110 12.61 -2.62 4.61
C LYS A 110 12.23 -3.49 5.80
N THR A 111 11.34 -3.02 6.66
CA THR A 111 10.89 -3.74 7.87
C THR A 111 10.01 -4.91 7.48
N VAL A 112 9.04 -4.67 6.59
CA VAL A 112 8.14 -5.71 6.09
C VAL A 112 8.91 -6.77 5.28
N GLU A 113 9.88 -6.38 4.45
CA GLU A 113 10.76 -7.33 3.74
C GLU A 113 11.47 -8.29 4.71
N LYS A 114 12.02 -7.76 5.81
CA LYS A 114 12.69 -8.57 6.83
C LYS A 114 11.73 -9.50 7.58
N HIS A 115 10.50 -9.06 7.82
CA HIS A 115 9.51 -9.79 8.61
C HIS A 115 8.83 -10.90 7.79
N LEU A 116 8.27 -10.57 6.63
CA LEU A 116 7.53 -11.54 5.81
C LEU A 116 8.45 -12.49 5.04
N LYS A 117 9.63 -12.05 4.61
CA LYS A 117 10.58 -12.83 3.77
C LYS A 117 9.99 -13.40 2.46
N THR A 118 8.77 -13.01 2.09
CA THR A 118 8.04 -13.48 0.89
C THR A 118 8.32 -12.64 -0.35
N PHE A 119 8.91 -11.44 -0.20
CA PHE A 119 9.31 -10.58 -1.30
C PHE A 119 10.67 -9.91 -1.03
N CYS A 120 11.29 -9.38 -2.09
CA CYS A 120 12.56 -8.65 -2.01
C CYS A 120 12.42 -7.29 -2.69
N HIS A 121 13.23 -6.32 -2.26
CA HIS A 121 13.32 -5.02 -2.95
C HIS A 121 13.68 -5.17 -4.44
N ARG A 122 13.20 -4.25 -5.29
CA ARG A 122 13.38 -4.34 -6.75
C ARG A 122 14.85 -4.53 -7.15
N GLU A 123 15.76 -3.85 -6.45
CA GLU A 123 17.21 -3.91 -6.69
C GLU A 123 17.82 -5.31 -6.49
N ARG A 124 17.18 -6.14 -5.66
CA ARG A 124 17.61 -7.52 -5.38
C ARG A 124 16.89 -8.56 -6.22
N LYS A 125 15.79 -8.20 -6.88
CA LYS A 125 15.09 -9.11 -7.79
C LYS A 125 16.01 -9.35 -9.00
N LYS A 126 16.55 -10.58 -9.12
CA LYS A 126 17.18 -11.04 -10.35
C LYS A 126 16.13 -10.95 -11.46
N VAL A 127 16.36 -10.10 -12.46
CA VAL A 127 15.58 -10.14 -13.69
C VAL A 127 15.97 -11.43 -14.40
N ASN A 128 15.13 -12.46 -14.33
CA ASN A 128 15.29 -13.63 -15.18
C ASN A 128 15.01 -13.19 -16.62
N ILE A 129 16.07 -13.00 -17.41
CA ILE A 129 16.01 -12.60 -18.83
C ILE A 129 15.44 -13.71 -19.73
N PHE A 130 14.90 -14.81 -19.18
CA PHE A 130 14.33 -15.92 -19.95
C PHE A 130 12.87 -15.71 -20.40
N LEU A 131 12.53 -14.51 -20.88
CA LEU A 131 11.39 -14.31 -21.78
C LEU A 131 11.82 -13.42 -22.96
N PRO A 132 12.50 -13.99 -23.99
CA PRO A 132 12.89 -13.25 -25.19
C PRO A 132 11.70 -12.64 -25.95
N SER A 133 10.49 -13.15 -25.73
CA SER A 133 9.31 -12.81 -26.54
C SER A 133 8.66 -11.46 -26.24
N LEU A 134 9.09 -10.74 -25.19
CA LEU A 134 8.53 -9.42 -24.86
C LEU A 134 9.34 -8.23 -25.41
N LYS A 135 10.63 -8.42 -25.78
CA LYS A 135 11.43 -7.33 -26.37
C LYS A 135 11.06 -7.02 -27.83
N GLN A 136 10.52 -7.98 -28.58
CA GLN A 136 10.16 -7.76 -29.99
C GLN A 136 8.88 -6.94 -30.18
N LYS A 137 8.01 -6.84 -29.18
CA LYS A 137 6.72 -6.14 -29.32
C LYS A 137 6.78 -4.63 -29.08
N PHE A 138 7.89 -4.11 -28.51
CA PHE A 138 8.07 -2.67 -28.30
C PHE A 138 8.89 -1.98 -29.39
N HIS A 139 9.64 -2.72 -30.21
CA HIS A 139 10.44 -2.13 -31.29
C HIS A 139 9.64 -1.86 -32.58
N GLY A 140 8.43 -2.43 -32.70
CA GLY A 140 7.55 -2.26 -33.86
C GLY A 140 6.52 -1.13 -33.74
N LEU A 141 6.59 -0.28 -32.71
CA LEU A 141 5.63 0.81 -32.47
C LEU A 141 6.30 2.21 -32.47
N VAL A 142 7.56 2.30 -32.91
CA VAL A 142 8.28 3.57 -33.13
C VAL A 142 8.58 3.83 -34.62
N GLU A 143 8.24 2.89 -35.50
CA GLU A 143 8.25 3.11 -36.96
C GLU A 143 6.93 2.62 -37.57
N SER A 144 5.90 3.47 -37.52
CA SER A 144 4.74 3.50 -38.44
C SER A 144 4.04 4.84 -38.30
#